data_AF-A0A365H662-F1
#
_entry.id   AF-A0A365H662-F1
#
_cell.length_a   1.000
_cell.length_b   1.000
_cell.length_c   1.000
_cell.angle_alpha   90.00
_cell.angle_beta   90.00
_cell.angle_gamma   90.00
#
_symmetry.space_group_name_H-M   'P 1'
#
loop_
_entity.id
_entity.type
_entity.pdbx_description
1 polymer ?
#
loop_
_entity_poly.entity_id
_entity_poly.type
_entity_poly.pdbx_seq_one_letter_code
_entity_poly.pdbx_strand_id
1 'polypeptide(L)' 'MTPDDIAEHEREWGDLVRVMVARSVVIRRARVASEPLAPFIRFEYEGTGPLNLASSEQVRWLPRTRASDLRLPDNDF' A
#
# COMPACT_ATOMS: atom_id res chain seq x y z
N MET A 1 3.16 -18.48 6.99
CA MET A 1 2.09 -17.90 6.17
C MET A 1 2.07 -18.67 4.86
N THR A 2 1.01 -19.43 4.62
CA THR A 2 0.75 -20.15 3.39
C THR A 2 0.22 -19.20 2.31
N PRO A 3 0.19 -19.58 1.02
CA PRO A 3 -0.49 -18.79 0.00
C PRO A 3 -1.96 -18.53 0.31
N ASP A 4 -2.64 -19.48 0.97
CA ASP A 4 -4.04 -19.34 1.37
C ASP A 4 -4.20 -18.31 2.48
N ASP A 5 -3.28 -18.28 3.45
CA ASP A 5 -3.25 -17.26 4.52
C ASP A 5 -3.09 -15.85 3.91
N ILE A 6 -2.25 -15.70 2.88
CA ILE A 6 -2.07 -14.41 2.17
C ILE A 6 -3.39 -14.02 1.49
N ALA A 7 -3.97 -14.93 0.71
CA ALA A 7 -5.19 -14.65 -0.02
C ALA A 7 -6.37 -14.32 0.90
N GLU A 8 -6.45 -14.97 2.08
CA GLU A 8 -7.44 -14.63 3.11
C GLU A 8 -7.23 -13.21 3.63
N HIS A 9 -6.00 -12.88 4.04
CA HIS A 9 -5.67 -11.55 4.53
C HIS A 9 -5.96 -10.44 3.49
N GLU A 10 -5.63 -10.69 2.22
CA GLU A 10 -5.93 -9.75 1.13
C GLU A 10 -7.44 -9.55 0.95
N ARG A 11 -8.25 -10.61 1.06
CA ARG A 11 -9.73 -10.49 0.99
C ARG A 11 -10.26 -9.66 2.16
N GLU A 12 -9.84 -9.98 3.38
CA GLU A 12 -10.27 -9.26 4.59
C GLU A 12 -9.92 -7.77 4.52
N TRP A 13 -8.70 -7.45 4.09
CA TRP A 13 -8.28 -6.06 3.90
C TRP A 13 -9.14 -5.35 2.85
N GLY A 14 -9.36 -5.98 1.70
CA GLY A 14 -10.20 -5.42 0.64
C GLY A 14 -11.64 -5.16 1.10
N ASP A 15 -12.22 -6.09 1.87
CA ASP A 15 -13.57 -5.93 2.44
C ASP A 15 -13.65 -4.76 3.42
N LEU A 16 -12.65 -4.62 4.29
CA LEU A 16 -12.57 -3.51 5.21
C LEU A 16 -12.52 -2.16 4.47
N VAL A 17 -11.66 -2.04 3.45
CA VAL A 17 -11.57 -0.82 2.64
C VAL A 17 -12.91 -0.52 1.98
N ARG A 18 -13.58 -1.52 1.39
CA ARG A 18 -14.89 -1.34 0.75
C ARG A 18 -15.95 -0.83 1.74
N VAL A 19 -15.99 -1.34 2.97
CA VAL A 19 -16.88 -0.84 4.04
C VAL A 19 -16.59 0.62 4.38
N MET A 20 -15.31 1.01 4.45
CA MET A 20 -14.93 2.39 4.73
C MET A 20 -15.30 3.33 3.58
N VAL A 21 -15.07 2.92 2.35
CA VAL A 21 -15.44 3.68 1.14
C VAL A 21 -16.96 3.83 1.05
N ALA A 22 -17.74 2.81 1.38
CA ALA A 22 -19.21 2.90 1.45
C ALA A 22 -19.69 3.95 2.47
N ARG A 23 -18.87 4.25 3.48
CA ARG A 23 -19.08 5.33 4.46
C ARG A 23 -18.49 6.68 4.00
N SER A 24 -18.17 6.82 2.72
CA SER A 24 -17.55 8.01 2.11
C SER A 24 -16.14 8.34 2.64
N VAL A 25 -15.42 7.36 3.20
CA VAL A 25 -14.02 7.55 3.60
C VAL A 25 -13.11 7.44 2.39
N VAL A 26 -12.17 8.37 2.27
CA VAL A 26 -11.14 8.36 1.22
C VAL A 26 -9.81 7.92 1.82
N ILE A 27 -9.34 6.72 1.46
CA ILE A 27 -8.05 6.19 1.90
C ILE A 27 -6.97 6.59 0.89
N ARG A 28 -5.99 7.38 1.36
CA ARG A 28 -4.85 7.86 0.57
C ARG A 28 -3.55 7.32 1.18
N ARG A 29 -2.73 6.67 0.35
CA ARG A 29 -1.46 6.06 0.76
C ARG A 29 -0.34 6.53 -0.15
N ALA A 30 0.63 7.22 0.45
CA ALA A 30 1.92 7.48 -0.18
C ALA A 30 2.95 6.52 0.42
N ARG A 31 3.66 5.77 -0.42
CA ARG A 31 4.73 4.87 -0.01
C ARG A 31 6.06 5.42 -0.51
N VAL A 32 7.01 5.64 0.39
CA VAL A 32 8.38 6.03 0.04
C VAL A 32 9.28 4.81 0.06
N ALA A 33 9.81 4.45 -1.10
CA ALA A 33 10.59 3.23 -1.27
C ALA A 33 12.00 3.51 -1.79
N SER A 34 12.97 2.71 -1.34
CA SER A 34 14.32 2.74 -1.87
C SER A 34 14.35 1.86 -3.11
N GLU A 35 15.12 2.27 -4.11
CA GLU A 35 15.32 1.50 -5.33
C GLU A 35 16.76 0.95 -5.33
N PRO A 36 16.97 -0.34 -5.67
CA PRO A 36 15.96 -1.33 -6.08
C PRO A 36 15.04 -1.77 -4.92
N LEU A 37 13.78 -2.10 -5.25
CA LEU A 37 12.81 -2.56 -4.25
C LEU A 37 13.28 -3.87 -3.60
N ALA A 38 13.33 -3.88 -2.27
CA ALA A 38 13.51 -5.09 -1.50
C ALA A 38 12.37 -6.10 -1.76
N PRO A 39 12.58 -7.41 -1.59
CA PRO A 39 11.59 -8.43 -1.95
C PRO A 39 10.19 -8.18 -1.36
N PHE A 40 10.11 -7.79 -0.08
CA PHE A 40 8.84 -7.48 0.56
C PHE A 40 8.17 -6.24 -0.05
N ILE A 41 8.94 -5.19 -0.34
CA ILE A 41 8.40 -3.98 -0.97
C ILE A 41 7.94 -4.28 -2.40
N ARG A 42 8.63 -5.17 -3.11
CA ARG A 42 8.20 -5.64 -4.43
C ARG A 42 6.85 -6.36 -4.37
N PHE A 43 6.68 -7.26 -3.40
CA PHE A 43 5.39 -7.91 -3.15
C PHE A 43 4.27 -6.88 -2.91
N GLU A 44 4.49 -5.88 -2.04
CA GLU A 44 3.52 -4.81 -1.81
C GLU A 44 3.25 -3.94 -3.06
N TYR A 45 4.29 -3.71 -3.88
CA TYR A 45 4.18 -2.97 -5.13
C TYR A 45 3.30 -3.72 -6.13
N GLU A 46 3.53 -5.02 -6.30
CA GLU A 46 2.75 -5.90 -7.18
C GLU A 46 1.28 -6.01 -6.71
N GLY A 47 1.04 -6.05 -5.39
CA GLY A 47 -0.30 -6.02 -4.80
C GLY A 47 -1.07 -4.70 -4.98
N THR A 48 -0.39 -3.60 -5.33
CA THR A 48 -1.02 -2.26 -5.40
C THR A 48 -2.21 -2.24 -6.36
N GLY A 49 -2.06 -2.80 -7.56
CA GLY A 49 -3.13 -2.89 -8.55
C GLY A 49 -4.29 -3.80 -8.12
N PRO A 50 -4.06 -5.11 -7.96
CA PRO A 50 -5.11 -6.09 -7.74
C PRO A 50 -5.80 -5.98 -6.37
N LEU A 51 -5.13 -5.46 -5.34
CA LEU A 51 -5.71 -5.33 -3.99
C LEU A 51 -6.12 -3.89 -3.67
N ASN A 52 -5.16 -2.96 -3.61
CA ASN A 52 -5.42 -1.62 -3.08
C ASN A 52 -6.29 -0.79 -4.03
N LEU A 53 -5.86 -0.65 -5.29
CA LEU A 53 -6.61 0.14 -6.28
C LEU A 53 -7.97 -0.50 -6.60
N ALA A 54 -8.03 -1.84 -6.69
CA ALA A 54 -9.30 -2.56 -6.86
C ALA A 54 -10.29 -2.32 -5.72
N SER A 55 -9.78 -2.07 -4.50
CA SER A 55 -10.60 -1.73 -3.33
C SER A 55 -10.89 -0.23 -3.20
N SER A 56 -10.50 0.60 -4.18
CA SER A 56 -10.66 2.07 -4.17
C SER A 56 -9.73 2.83 -3.21
N GLU A 57 -8.62 2.23 -2.75
CA GLU A 57 -7.53 3.02 -2.14
C GLU A 57 -6.83 3.85 -3.22
N GLN A 58 -6.39 5.06 -2.84
CA GLN A 58 -5.54 5.90 -3.67
C GLN A 58 -4.08 5.70 -3.27
N VAL A 59 -3.34 4.88 -4.03
CA VAL A 59 -1.94 4.56 -3.74
C VAL A 59 -1.00 5.26 -4.71
N ARG A 60 0.09 5.83 -4.19
CA ARG A 60 1.22 6.38 -4.95
C ARG A 60 2.54 5.95 -4.34
N TRP A 61 3.50 5.66 -5.20
CA TRP A 61 4.87 5.29 -4.82
C TRP A 61 5.82 6.43 -5.18
N LEU A 62 6.69 6.79 -4.24
CA LEU A 62 7.68 7.84 -4.38
C LEU A 62 9.09 7.23 -4.15
N PRO A 63 10.00 7.35 -5.13
CA PRO A 63 11.40 7.00 -4.90
C PRO A 63 11.98 7.83 -3.75
N ARG A 64 12.70 7.20 -2.82
CA ARG A 64 13.28 7.86 -1.65
C ARG A 64 14.17 9.05 -2.01
N THR A 65 14.86 8.98 -3.15
CA THR A 65 15.68 10.08 -3.69
C THR A 65 14.88 11.33 -4.05
N ARG A 66 13.58 11.21 -4.33
CA ARG A 66 12.67 12.33 -4.59
C ARG A 66 11.87 12.75 -3.35
N ALA A 67 11.92 11.95 -2.29
CA ALA A 67 11.25 12.24 -1.03
C ALA A 67 12.07 13.16 -0.12
N SER A 68 13.39 13.26 -0.33
CA SER A 68 14.29 14.08 0.49
C SER A 68 13.86 15.55 0.57
N ASP A 69 13.29 16.10 -0.51
CA ASP A 69 12.79 17.47 -0.56
C ASP A 69 11.50 17.67 0.24
N LEU A 70 10.79 16.59 0.59
CA LEU A 70 9.53 16.64 1.32
C LEU A 70 9.72 16.70 2.85
N ARG A 71 10.97 16.65 3.36
CA ARG A 71 11.30 16.71 4.80
C ARG A 71 10.46 15.74 5.66
N LEU A 72 10.21 14.54 5.13
CA LEU A 72 9.54 13.49 5.89
C LEU A 72 10.47 12.99 7.01
N PRO A 73 9.92 12.46 8.12
CA PRO A 73 10.72 11.77 9.12
C PRO A 73 11.54 10.65 8.46
N ASP A 74 12.81 10.50 8.87
CA ASP A 74 13.69 9.47 8.32
C ASP A 74 13.22 8.04 8.65
N ASN A 75 12.46 7.88 9.73
CA ASN A 75 11.87 6.60 10.15
C ASN A 75 10.38 6.76 10.44
N ASP A 76 9.60 5.71 10.18
CA ASP A 76 8.28 5.56 10.77
C ASP A 76 8.40 5.36 12.29
N PHE A 77 7.39 5.86 13.01
CA PHE A 77 7.34 6.04 14.46
C PHE A 77 7.22 4.74 15.24
#